data_AF-A0A0Q1C442-F1
#
_entry.id   AF-A0A0Q1C442-F1
#
_cell.length_a   1.000
_cell.length_b   1.000
_cell.length_c   1.000
_cell.angle_alpha   90.00
_cell.angle_beta   90.00
_cell.angle_gamma   90.00
#
_symmetry.space_group_name_H-M   'P 1'
#
loop_
_entity.id
_entity.type
_entity.pdbx_description
1 polymer ?
#
loop_
_entity_poly.entity_id
_entity_poly.type
_entity_poly.pdbx_seq_one_letter_code
_entity_poly.pdbx_strand_id
1 'polypeptide(L)'
;MKAGIIATELKLHAPFTMFGTITGIIIMAAFIQFRVPREISSALFWTMHPLHVLLSALVTTAMYRIHSQRNIIKIIIIGYVGSIGIATLSDSLIPYVGEWLLELPHRGIHLGFIEKWWLVNPLALGGIVLGYVISHTKIPHAGHVLLSTWASLFHVLMALDKSVDVVTTILIAAFLFLAVWVPCCTSDIVFPLLWIHKKEGETA
;
A
#
# COMPACT_ATOMS: atom_id res chain seq x y z
N MET A 1 -3.12 -9.49 23.82
CA MET A 1 -2.16 -10.14 22.89
C MET A 1 -2.11 -9.50 21.50
N LYS A 2 -3.23 -9.31 20.77
CA LYS A 2 -3.20 -8.82 19.37
C LYS A 2 -2.76 -7.36 19.20
N ALA A 3 -3.24 -6.43 20.03
CA ALA A 3 -2.90 -4.99 19.90
C ALA A 3 -1.41 -4.69 20.14
N GLY A 4 -0.76 -5.40 21.06
CA GLY A 4 0.68 -5.23 21.33
C GLY A 4 1.55 -5.66 20.15
N ILE A 5 1.18 -6.74 19.46
CA ILE A 5 1.87 -7.20 18.25
C ILE A 5 1.72 -6.16 17.14
N ILE A 6 0.51 -5.66 16.90
CA ILE A 6 0.24 -4.61 15.90
C ILE A 6 1.09 -3.37 16.18
N ALA A 7 1.10 -2.89 17.43
CA ALA A 7 1.89 -1.71 17.81
C ALA A 7 3.39 -1.92 17.62
N THR A 8 3.91 -3.12 17.91
CA THR A 8 5.33 -3.47 17.69
C THR A 8 5.66 -3.48 16.19
N GLU A 9 4.83 -4.14 15.38
CA GLU A 9 5.02 -4.20 13.92
C GLU A 9 4.98 -2.80 13.30
N LEU A 10 3.99 -1.99 13.68
CA LEU A 10 3.91 -0.59 13.24
C LEU A 10 5.19 0.19 13.62
N LYS A 11 5.67 0.09 14.87
CA LYS A 11 6.90 0.77 15.27
C LYS A 11 8.13 0.32 14.47
N LEU A 12 8.24 -0.98 14.16
CA LEU A 12 9.35 -1.52 13.38
C LEU A 12 9.36 -1.02 11.92
N HIS A 13 8.18 -0.81 11.33
CA HIS A 13 8.04 -0.41 9.92
C HIS A 13 7.94 1.10 9.71
N ALA A 14 7.79 1.88 10.79
CA ALA A 14 7.75 3.33 10.75
C ALA A 14 9.00 3.97 10.08
N PRO A 15 10.25 3.56 10.37
CA PRO A 15 11.43 4.19 9.76
C PRO A 15 11.48 4.03 8.23
N PHE A 16 11.10 2.85 7.71
CA PHE A 16 11.09 2.62 6.27
C PHE A 16 9.94 3.36 5.58
N THR A 17 8.78 3.44 6.23
CA THR A 17 7.66 4.26 5.73
C THR A 17 8.01 5.76 5.73
N MET A 18 8.75 6.21 6.75
CA MET A 18 9.29 7.58 6.80
C MET A 18 10.26 7.84 5.64
N PHE A 19 11.14 6.88 5.32
CA PHE A 19 12.02 6.98 4.16
C PHE A 19 11.22 7.11 2.84
N GLY A 20 10.18 6.28 2.65
CA GLY A 20 9.25 6.41 1.53
C GLY A 20 8.58 7.78 1.47
N THR A 21 8.17 8.32 2.62
CA THR A 21 7.52 9.63 2.75
C THR A 21 8.50 10.76 2.37
N ILE A 22 9.71 10.75 2.91
CA ILE A 22 10.75 11.75 2.61
C ILE A 22 11.08 11.75 1.11
N THR A 23 11.33 10.57 0.54
CA THR A 23 11.58 10.46 -0.91
C THR A 23 10.38 10.92 -1.73
N GLY A 24 9.16 10.63 -1.28
CA GLY A 24 7.93 11.12 -1.90
C GLY A 24 7.83 12.65 -1.91
N ILE A 25 8.14 13.31 -0.79
CA ILE A 25 8.15 14.79 -0.72
C ILE A 25 9.24 15.39 -1.62
N ILE A 26 10.42 14.76 -1.71
CA ILE A 26 11.48 15.18 -2.65
C ILE A 26 10.99 15.09 -4.10
N ILE A 27 10.33 13.97 -4.46
CA ILE A 27 9.74 13.80 -5.79
C ILE A 27 8.65 14.86 -6.05
N MET A 28 7.78 15.10 -5.07
CA MET A 28 6.74 16.13 -5.16
C MET A 28 7.33 17.52 -5.43
N ALA A 29 8.35 17.91 -4.66
CA ALA A 29 9.04 19.17 -4.82
C ALA A 29 9.68 19.30 -6.21
N ALA A 30 10.29 18.23 -6.72
CA ALA A 30 10.81 18.20 -8.09
C ALA A 30 9.70 18.36 -9.13
N PHE A 31 8.57 17.67 -8.98
CA PHE A 31 7.43 17.76 -9.90
C PHE A 31 6.88 19.18 -9.99
N ILE A 32 6.73 19.85 -8.85
CA ILE A 32 6.30 21.24 -8.76
C ILE A 32 7.35 22.18 -9.41
N GLN A 33 8.63 22.03 -9.03
CA GLN A 33 9.71 22.88 -9.50
C GLN A 33 9.88 22.82 -11.03
N PHE A 34 9.81 21.62 -11.61
CA PHE A 34 9.95 21.39 -13.05
C PHE A 34 8.61 21.49 -13.81
N ARG A 35 7.51 21.83 -13.12
CA ARG A 35 6.15 21.96 -13.70
C ARG A 35 5.74 20.74 -14.51
N VAL A 36 5.98 19.56 -13.94
CA VAL A 36 5.70 18.28 -14.57
C VAL A 36 4.19 18.17 -14.87
N PRO A 37 3.78 17.77 -16.09
CA PRO A 37 2.38 17.63 -16.44
C PRO A 37 1.64 16.56 -15.62
N ARG A 38 0.35 16.78 -15.36
CA ARG A 38 -0.50 15.87 -14.57
C ARG A 38 -0.59 14.47 -15.18
N GLU A 39 -0.51 14.37 -16.50
CA GLU A 39 -0.56 13.13 -17.25
C GLU A 39 0.57 12.19 -16.84
N ILE A 40 1.74 12.74 -16.46
CA ILE A 40 2.87 11.95 -15.97
C ILE A 40 2.57 11.40 -14.57
N SER A 41 2.01 12.19 -13.66
CA SER A 41 1.55 11.70 -12.35
C SER A 41 0.52 10.59 -12.53
N SER A 42 -0.42 10.74 -13.48
CA SER A 42 -1.40 9.70 -13.79
C SER A 42 -0.77 8.42 -14.32
N ALA A 43 0.15 8.52 -15.28
CA ALA A 43 0.87 7.36 -15.81
C ALA A 43 1.68 6.64 -14.72
N LEU A 44 2.33 7.40 -13.83
CA LEU A 44 3.09 6.83 -12.71
C LEU A 44 2.17 6.18 -11.68
N PHE A 45 1.04 6.79 -11.33
CA PHE A 45 0.03 6.16 -10.48
C PHE A 45 -0.44 4.84 -11.08
N TRP A 46 -0.84 4.83 -12.35
CA TRP A 46 -1.31 3.61 -13.03
C TRP A 46 -0.23 2.57 -13.31
N THR A 47 1.04 2.90 -13.07
CA THR A 47 2.16 1.94 -13.09
C THR A 47 2.45 1.40 -11.70
N MET A 48 2.51 2.26 -10.69
CA MET A 48 2.86 1.89 -9.32
C MET A 48 1.71 1.21 -8.59
N HIS A 49 0.46 1.59 -8.86
CA HIS A 49 -0.72 0.95 -8.27
C HIS A 49 -0.76 -0.56 -8.57
N PRO A 50 -0.73 -1.02 -9.83
CA PRO A 50 -0.74 -2.47 -10.08
C PRO A 50 0.51 -3.21 -9.57
N LEU A 51 1.68 -2.55 -9.57
CA LEU A 51 2.93 -3.15 -9.09
C LEU A 51 2.96 -3.34 -7.57
N HIS A 52 2.52 -2.37 -6.77
CA HIS A 52 2.47 -2.55 -5.32
C HIS A 52 1.35 -3.53 -4.91
N VAL A 53 0.24 -3.64 -5.67
CA VAL A 53 -0.79 -4.69 -5.50
C VAL A 53 -0.18 -6.08 -5.70
N LEU A 54 0.61 -6.27 -6.77
CA LEU A 54 1.35 -7.51 -7.03
C LEU A 54 2.23 -7.90 -5.83
N LEU A 55 3.02 -6.94 -5.32
CA LEU A 55 3.89 -7.17 -4.18
C LEU A 55 3.11 -7.43 -2.88
N SER A 56 2.01 -6.70 -2.64
CA SER A 56 1.13 -6.93 -1.49
C SER A 56 0.56 -8.35 -1.49
N ALA A 57 0.05 -8.79 -2.65
CA ALA A 57 -0.51 -10.12 -2.81
C ALA A 57 0.54 -11.20 -2.57
N LEU A 58 1.75 -11.01 -3.08
CA LEU A 58 2.89 -11.90 -2.83
C LEU A 58 3.20 -11.98 -1.33
N VAL A 59 3.41 -10.85 -0.66
CA VAL A 59 3.79 -10.80 0.75
C VAL A 59 2.71 -11.39 1.63
N THR A 60 1.47 -10.96 1.45
CA THR A 60 0.29 -11.42 2.20
C THR A 60 0.13 -12.95 2.08
N THR A 61 0.25 -13.47 0.87
CA THR A 61 0.14 -14.90 0.58
C THR A 61 1.30 -15.68 1.19
N ALA A 62 2.53 -15.21 1.01
CA ALA A 62 3.73 -15.85 1.56
C ALA A 62 3.70 -15.87 3.09
N MET A 63 3.32 -14.76 3.74
CA MET A 63 3.17 -14.66 5.19
C MET A 63 2.13 -15.66 5.72
N TYR A 64 0.97 -15.78 5.07
CA TYR A 64 -0.02 -16.78 5.44
C TYR A 64 0.51 -18.21 5.28
N ARG A 65 1.14 -18.51 4.15
CA ARG A 65 1.65 -19.84 3.81
C ARG A 65 2.74 -20.33 4.76
N ILE A 66 3.64 -19.45 5.20
CA ILE A 66 4.74 -19.80 6.11
C ILE A 66 4.20 -20.34 7.46
N HIS A 67 3.01 -19.88 7.87
CA HIS A 67 2.48 -20.16 9.20
C HIS A 67 1.16 -20.97 9.20
N SER A 68 0.66 -21.38 8.04
CA SER A 68 -0.61 -22.10 7.90
C SER A 68 -0.48 -23.39 7.09
N GLN A 69 -1.48 -24.26 7.20
CA GLN A 69 -1.62 -25.48 6.39
C GLN A 69 -2.00 -25.11 4.94
N ARG A 70 -1.69 -25.99 3.97
CA ARG A 70 -1.80 -25.77 2.52
C ARG A 70 -3.24 -25.72 1.96
N ASN A 71 -4.17 -25.01 2.61
CA ASN A 71 -5.50 -24.81 2.04
C ASN A 71 -5.46 -23.72 0.95
N ILE A 72 -5.50 -24.16 -0.31
CA ILE A 72 -5.38 -23.30 -1.50
C ILE A 72 -6.49 -22.25 -1.55
N ILE A 73 -7.72 -22.60 -1.18
CA ILE A 73 -8.85 -21.66 -1.21
C ILE A 73 -8.62 -20.50 -0.22
N LYS A 74 -8.18 -20.82 1.01
CA LYS A 74 -7.86 -19.78 2.01
C LYS A 74 -6.71 -18.89 1.55
N ILE A 75 -5.69 -19.47 0.92
CA ILE A 75 -4.56 -18.72 0.35
C ILE A 75 -5.04 -17.69 -0.67
N ILE A 76 -5.90 -18.10 -1.62
CA ILE A 76 -6.42 -17.20 -2.65
C ILE A 76 -7.25 -16.08 -2.03
N ILE A 77 -8.17 -16.41 -1.11
CA ILE A 77 -9.04 -15.41 -0.48
C ILE A 77 -8.21 -14.40 0.33
N ILE A 78 -7.30 -14.88 1.18
CA ILE A 78 -6.49 -14.01 2.04
C ILE A 78 -5.56 -13.14 1.21
N GLY A 79 -4.88 -13.71 0.21
CA GLY A 79 -4.00 -12.95 -0.68
C GLY A 79 -4.75 -11.88 -1.48
N TYR A 80 -5.93 -12.20 -2.01
CA TYR A 80 -6.73 -11.28 -2.81
C TYR A 80 -7.35 -10.15 -1.97
N VAL A 81 -8.04 -10.51 -0.88
CA VAL A 81 -8.69 -9.51 -0.01
C VAL A 81 -7.65 -8.65 0.71
N GLY A 82 -6.57 -9.26 1.16
CA GLY A 82 -5.45 -8.56 1.79
C GLY A 82 -4.77 -7.60 0.83
N SER A 83 -4.54 -7.97 -0.43
CA SER A 83 -3.90 -7.07 -1.38
C SER A 83 -4.81 -5.96 -1.92
N ILE A 84 -5.93 -6.31 -2.56
CA ILE A 84 -6.78 -5.32 -3.23
C ILE A 84 -7.49 -4.41 -2.23
N GLY A 85 -7.98 -4.99 -1.13
CA GLY A 85 -8.68 -4.22 -0.10
C GLY A 85 -7.78 -3.16 0.51
N ILE A 86 -6.56 -3.52 0.87
CA ILE A 86 -5.59 -2.59 1.45
C ILE A 86 -5.02 -1.63 0.42
N ALA A 87 -4.64 -2.09 -0.77
CA ALA A 87 -4.14 -1.19 -1.83
C ALA A 87 -5.14 -0.04 -2.07
N THR A 88 -6.42 -0.39 -2.23
CA THR A 88 -7.51 0.58 -2.38
C THR A 88 -7.58 1.56 -1.20
N LEU A 89 -7.38 1.09 0.03
CA LEU A 89 -7.36 1.97 1.21
C LEU A 89 -6.15 2.91 1.18
N SER A 90 -4.95 2.38 0.93
CA SER A 90 -3.69 3.11 1.08
C SER A 90 -3.44 4.14 -0.01
N ASP A 91 -3.75 3.82 -1.26
CA ASP A 91 -3.34 4.65 -2.39
C ASP A 91 -4.47 5.37 -3.11
N SER A 92 -5.72 5.08 -2.73
CA SER A 92 -6.90 5.66 -3.36
C SER A 92 -7.80 6.35 -2.33
N LEU A 93 -8.28 5.62 -1.30
CA LEU A 93 -9.24 6.18 -0.33
C LEU A 93 -8.62 7.18 0.64
N ILE A 94 -7.52 6.83 1.31
CA ILE A 94 -6.87 7.76 2.26
C ILE A 94 -6.32 9.00 1.53
N PRO A 95 -5.64 8.88 0.36
CA PRO A 95 -5.24 10.05 -0.42
C PRO A 95 -6.43 10.93 -0.81
N TYR A 96 -7.53 10.36 -1.29
CA TYR A 96 -8.75 11.12 -1.59
C TYR A 96 -9.34 11.86 -0.38
N VAL A 97 -9.31 11.24 0.81
CA VAL A 97 -9.68 11.92 2.06
C VAL A 97 -8.73 13.10 2.34
N GLY A 98 -7.42 12.91 2.12
CA GLY A 98 -6.44 13.99 2.21
C GLY A 98 -6.72 15.12 1.22
N GLU A 99 -7.06 14.80 -0.03
CA GLU A 99 -7.45 15.78 -1.05
C GLU A 99 -8.67 16.60 -0.64
N TRP A 100 -9.65 15.95 0.00
CA TRP A 100 -10.83 16.62 0.52
C TRP A 100 -10.51 17.54 1.70
N LEU A 101 -9.73 17.06 2.66
CA LEU A 101 -9.33 17.83 3.86
C LEU A 101 -8.40 19.01 3.55
N LEU A 102 -7.59 18.90 2.49
CA LEU A 102 -6.68 19.95 2.01
C LEU A 102 -7.29 20.84 0.93
N GLU A 103 -8.57 20.65 0.65
CA GLU A 103 -9.31 21.39 -0.36
C GLU A 103 -8.67 21.40 -1.77
N LEU A 104 -7.99 20.31 -2.18
CA LEU A 104 -7.29 20.26 -3.46
C LEU A 104 -8.24 20.42 -4.67
N PRO A 105 -7.81 21.03 -5.78
CA PRO A 105 -8.71 21.45 -6.86
C PRO A 105 -9.26 20.32 -7.72
N HIS A 106 -8.56 19.19 -7.84
CA HIS A 106 -8.94 18.11 -8.77
C HIS A 106 -9.09 16.76 -8.08
N ARG A 107 -9.87 16.75 -7.00
CA ARG A 107 -10.12 15.56 -6.18
C ARG A 107 -10.77 14.46 -7.02
N GLY A 108 -10.29 13.25 -6.88
CA GLY A 108 -10.80 12.11 -7.63
C GLY A 108 -10.51 10.82 -6.91
N ILE A 109 -11.48 9.90 -6.88
CA ILE A 109 -11.24 8.56 -6.36
C ILE A 109 -10.81 7.66 -7.52
N HIS A 110 -9.69 6.96 -7.36
CA HIS A 110 -9.16 6.06 -8.38
C HIS A 110 -9.20 4.60 -7.93
N LEU A 111 -10.30 3.88 -8.21
CA LEU A 111 -10.48 2.49 -7.80
C LEU A 111 -9.86 1.53 -8.82
N GLY A 112 -8.59 1.21 -8.67
CA GLY A 112 -7.84 0.47 -9.69
C GLY A 112 -8.37 -0.92 -10.03
N PHE A 113 -8.95 -1.65 -9.07
CA PHE A 113 -9.59 -2.95 -9.32
C PHE A 113 -10.89 -2.86 -10.14
N ILE A 114 -11.43 -1.65 -10.33
CA ILE A 114 -12.59 -1.35 -11.18
C ILE A 114 -12.12 -0.70 -12.49
N GLU A 115 -11.40 0.41 -12.41
CA GLU A 115 -10.97 1.21 -13.59
C GLU A 115 -9.97 0.47 -14.48
N LYS A 116 -9.06 -0.27 -13.86
CA LYS A 116 -8.04 -1.09 -14.54
C LYS A 116 -8.14 -2.54 -14.07
N TRP A 117 -9.37 -3.04 -13.92
CA TRP A 117 -9.65 -4.41 -13.46
C TRP A 117 -8.87 -5.47 -14.24
N TRP A 118 -8.70 -5.26 -15.56
CA TRP A 118 -7.99 -6.15 -16.48
C TRP A 118 -6.48 -6.23 -16.21
N LEU A 119 -5.92 -5.28 -15.46
CA LEU A 119 -4.51 -5.22 -15.09
C LEU A 119 -4.32 -5.55 -13.60
N VAL A 120 -5.09 -4.88 -12.74
CA VAL A 120 -4.95 -4.98 -11.28
C VAL A 120 -5.32 -6.38 -10.78
N ASN A 121 -6.45 -6.95 -11.23
CA ASN A 121 -6.88 -8.25 -10.74
C ASN A 121 -5.94 -9.38 -11.22
N PRO A 122 -5.50 -9.42 -12.50
CA PRO A 122 -4.50 -10.40 -12.91
C PRO A 122 -3.16 -10.26 -12.20
N LEU A 123 -2.69 -9.05 -11.91
CA LEU A 123 -1.47 -8.87 -11.12
C LEU A 123 -1.66 -9.28 -9.65
N ALA A 124 -2.81 -9.03 -9.04
CA ALA A 124 -3.12 -9.56 -7.71
C ALA A 124 -3.05 -11.10 -7.70
N LEU A 125 -3.68 -11.77 -8.68
CA LEU A 125 -3.60 -13.22 -8.83
C LEU A 125 -2.16 -13.71 -9.09
N GLY A 126 -1.41 -13.00 -9.93
CA GLY A 126 0.01 -13.28 -10.17
C GLY A 126 0.83 -13.19 -8.88
N GLY A 127 0.55 -12.21 -8.04
CA GLY A 127 1.19 -12.05 -6.74
C GLY A 127 0.87 -13.20 -5.79
N ILE A 128 -0.39 -13.67 -5.75
CA ILE A 128 -0.78 -14.86 -5.00
C ILE A 128 -0.01 -16.09 -5.46
N VAL A 129 0.09 -16.31 -6.77
CA VAL A 129 0.86 -17.43 -7.34
C VAL A 129 2.34 -17.32 -6.95
N LEU A 130 2.93 -16.13 -7.07
CA LEU A 130 4.31 -15.89 -6.66
C LEU A 130 4.52 -16.13 -5.16
N GLY A 131 3.65 -15.62 -4.29
CA GLY A 131 3.73 -15.81 -2.84
C GLY A 131 3.47 -17.25 -2.41
N TYR A 132 2.82 -18.06 -3.25
CA TYR A 132 2.68 -19.49 -3.02
C TYR A 132 3.99 -20.25 -3.24
N VAL A 133 4.85 -19.77 -4.15
CA VAL A 133 6.14 -20.41 -4.48
C VAL A 133 7.28 -19.78 -3.67
N ILE A 134 7.28 -18.47 -3.53
CA ILE A 134 8.32 -17.66 -2.89
C ILE A 134 7.94 -17.43 -1.43
N SER A 135 8.82 -17.82 -0.50
CA SER A 135 8.64 -17.62 0.94
C SER A 135 9.41 -16.43 1.52
N HIS A 136 10.15 -15.67 0.69
CA HIS A 136 10.84 -14.47 1.15
C HIS A 136 9.89 -13.27 1.15
N THR A 137 9.68 -12.66 2.32
CA THR A 137 8.71 -11.57 2.48
C THR A 137 9.34 -10.20 2.69
N LYS A 138 10.55 -10.13 3.25
CA LYS A 138 11.19 -8.85 3.63
C LYS A 138 11.43 -7.88 2.46
N ILE A 139 12.06 -8.35 1.39
CA ILE A 139 12.35 -7.49 0.21
C ILE A 139 11.06 -7.14 -0.54
N PRO A 140 10.16 -8.10 -0.86
CA PRO A 140 8.88 -7.75 -1.48
C PRO A 140 8.02 -6.81 -0.62
N HIS A 141 8.07 -6.93 0.70
CA HIS A 141 7.37 -6.03 1.62
C HIS A 141 7.95 -4.61 1.60
N ALA A 142 9.28 -4.47 1.64
CA ALA A 142 9.92 -3.17 1.48
C ALA A 142 9.58 -2.53 0.12
N GLY A 143 9.59 -3.34 -0.96
CA GLY A 143 9.14 -2.89 -2.27
C GLY A 143 7.68 -2.44 -2.27
N HIS A 144 6.78 -3.23 -1.68
CA HIS A 144 5.37 -2.89 -1.53
C HIS A 144 5.19 -1.54 -0.83
N VAL A 145 5.74 -1.36 0.38
CA VAL A 145 5.60 -0.13 1.17
C VAL A 145 6.12 1.11 0.41
N LEU A 146 7.26 1.00 -0.28
CA LEU A 146 7.82 2.12 -1.05
C LEU A 146 6.92 2.48 -2.23
N LEU A 147 6.52 1.47 -3.02
CA LEU A 147 5.65 1.69 -4.18
C LEU A 147 4.26 2.19 -3.78
N SER A 148 3.70 1.72 -2.66
CA SER A 148 2.45 2.26 -2.08
C SER A 148 2.60 3.74 -1.76
N THR A 149 3.72 4.14 -1.15
CA THR A 149 3.93 5.55 -0.78
C THR A 149 4.01 6.43 -2.02
N TRP A 150 4.68 5.96 -3.07
CA TRP A 150 4.76 6.68 -4.33
C TRP A 150 3.44 6.67 -5.10
N ALA A 151 2.66 5.58 -5.05
CA ALA A 151 1.31 5.54 -5.62
C ALA A 151 0.40 6.59 -4.93
N SER A 152 0.36 6.61 -3.59
CA SER A 152 -0.37 7.63 -2.82
C SER A 152 0.09 9.06 -3.16
N LEU A 153 1.39 9.27 -3.34
CA LEU A 153 1.94 10.55 -3.78
C LEU A 153 1.42 10.95 -5.16
N PHE A 154 1.50 10.06 -6.14
CA PHE A 154 1.06 10.37 -7.50
C PHE A 154 -0.44 10.58 -7.58
N HIS A 155 -1.22 9.91 -6.73
CA HIS A 155 -2.63 10.20 -6.53
C HIS A 155 -2.85 11.66 -6.09
N VAL A 156 -2.18 12.10 -5.02
CA VAL A 156 -2.26 13.50 -4.54
C VAL A 156 -1.76 14.48 -5.60
N LEU A 157 -0.67 14.17 -6.33
CA LEU A 157 -0.15 15.01 -7.40
C LEU A 157 -1.12 15.15 -8.59
N MET A 158 -2.00 14.17 -8.83
CA MET A 158 -3.08 14.31 -9.82
C MET A 158 -4.13 15.34 -9.36
N ALA A 159 -4.36 15.44 -8.06
CA ALA A 159 -5.32 16.38 -7.49
C ALA A 159 -4.76 17.80 -7.28
N LEU A 160 -3.43 17.93 -7.23
CA LEU A 160 -2.70 19.17 -7.01
C LEU A 160 -2.75 20.14 -8.22
N ASP A 161 -2.54 21.43 -7.94
CA ASP A 161 -2.17 22.44 -8.94
C ASP A 161 -0.66 22.76 -8.85
N LYS A 162 -0.18 23.74 -9.62
CA LYS A 162 1.25 24.04 -9.80
C LYS A 162 1.96 24.62 -8.57
N SER A 163 1.27 24.90 -7.48
CA SER A 163 1.86 25.45 -6.26
C SER A 163 1.20 24.89 -5.01
N VAL A 164 2.01 24.69 -3.97
CA VAL A 164 1.59 24.34 -2.62
C VAL A 164 2.36 25.18 -1.62
N ASP A 165 1.70 25.56 -0.54
CA ASP A 165 2.37 26.17 0.59
C ASP A 165 3.03 25.09 1.49
N VAL A 166 3.81 25.57 2.45
CA VAL A 166 4.57 24.71 3.37
C VAL A 166 3.66 23.90 4.29
N VAL A 167 2.54 24.46 4.75
CA VAL A 167 1.60 23.76 5.64
C VAL A 167 0.96 22.61 4.90
N THR A 168 0.46 22.85 3.68
CA THR A 168 -0.10 21.79 2.81
C THR A 168 0.93 20.70 2.54
N THR A 169 2.20 21.07 2.29
CA THR A 169 3.29 20.10 2.09
C THR A 169 3.51 19.19 3.31
N ILE A 170 3.53 19.77 4.52
CA ILE A 170 3.67 19.01 5.78
C ILE A 170 2.48 18.07 5.98
N LEU A 171 1.26 18.55 5.70
CA LEU A 171 0.06 17.74 5.83
C LEU A 171 0.05 16.60 4.81
N ILE A 172 0.44 16.84 3.55
CA ILE A 172 0.62 15.78 2.54
C ILE A 172 1.62 14.74 3.05
N ALA A 173 2.76 15.16 3.61
CA ALA A 173 3.74 14.23 4.17
C ALA A 173 3.12 13.35 5.28
N ALA A 174 2.33 13.95 6.18
CA ALA A 174 1.63 13.22 7.22
C ALA A 174 0.60 12.23 6.63
N PHE A 175 -0.16 12.65 5.62
CA PHE A 175 -1.10 11.77 4.92
C PHE A 175 -0.39 10.61 4.23
N LEU A 176 0.68 10.85 3.47
CA LEU A 176 1.45 9.79 2.82
C LEU A 176 1.98 8.76 3.82
N PHE A 177 2.53 9.24 4.94
CA PHE A 177 3.01 8.37 6.00
C PHE A 177 1.89 7.50 6.56
N LEU A 178 0.77 8.12 6.97
CA LEU A 178 -0.36 7.41 7.58
C LEU A 178 -1.07 6.47 6.59
N ALA A 179 -1.18 6.89 5.33
CA ALA A 179 -1.84 6.16 4.26
C ALA A 179 -1.14 4.84 3.94
N VAL A 180 0.16 4.72 4.22
CA VAL A 180 0.89 3.47 4.00
C VAL A 180 1.12 2.74 5.32
N TRP A 181 1.55 3.46 6.36
CA TRP A 181 1.94 2.87 7.64
C TRP A 181 0.79 2.08 8.28
N VAL A 182 -0.42 2.62 8.28
CA VAL A 182 -1.57 1.98 8.94
C VAL A 182 -2.09 0.78 8.11
N PRO A 183 -2.53 0.96 6.86
CA PRO A 183 -3.14 -0.13 6.11
C PRO A 183 -2.11 -1.16 5.62
N CYS A 184 -0.97 -0.77 5.04
CA CYS A 184 -0.02 -1.71 4.42
C CYS A 184 0.72 -2.58 5.45
N CYS A 185 1.09 -2.06 6.62
CA CYS A 185 1.71 -2.88 7.66
C CYS A 185 0.69 -3.82 8.32
N THR A 186 -0.56 -3.37 8.49
CA THR A 186 -1.63 -4.22 9.04
C THR A 186 -2.03 -5.33 8.06
N SER A 187 -2.09 -4.99 6.78
CA SER A 187 -2.31 -5.87 5.64
C SER A 187 -1.34 -7.04 5.58
N ASP A 188 -0.06 -6.73 5.44
CA ASP A 188 0.90 -7.70 4.98
C ASP A 188 1.29 -8.69 6.08
N ILE A 189 1.08 -8.29 7.34
CA ILE A 189 1.52 -9.01 8.52
C ILE A 189 0.32 -9.42 9.38
N VAL A 190 -0.47 -8.47 9.87
CA VAL A 190 -1.50 -8.76 10.87
C VAL A 190 -2.64 -9.57 10.25
N PHE A 191 -3.15 -9.14 9.09
CA PHE A 191 -4.32 -9.76 8.47
C PHE A 191 -4.13 -11.25 8.16
N PRO A 192 -3.07 -11.71 7.46
CA PRO A 192 -2.75 -13.12 7.27
C PRO A 192 -2.71 -13.92 8.56
N LEU A 193 -2.07 -13.37 9.59
CA LEU A 193 -1.83 -14.07 10.84
C LEU A 193 -3.12 -14.27 11.66
N LEU A 194 -4.15 -13.43 11.46
CA LEU A 194 -5.46 -13.59 12.10
C LEU A 194 -6.19 -14.88 11.67
N TRP A 195 -5.84 -15.45 10.52
CA TRP A 195 -6.51 -16.63 9.95
C TRP A 195 -5.78 -17.95 10.22
N ILE A 196 -4.67 -17.90 10.96
CA ILE A 196 -3.96 -19.10 11.39
C ILE A 196 -4.71 -19.71 12.58
N HIS A 197 -5.04 -20.99 12.46
CA HIS A 197 -5.62 -21.73 13.58
C HIS A 197 -4.46 -22.19 14.47
N LYS A 198 -4.46 -21.79 15.74
CA LYS A 198 -3.53 -22.33 16.74
C LYS A 198 -3.82 -23.83 16.83
N LYS A 199 -2.79 -24.69 16.69
CA LYS A 199 -2.96 -26.10 17.06
C LYS A 199 -3.37 -26.16 18.54
N GLU A 200 -4.40 -26.92 18.86
CA GLU A 200 -4.72 -27.30 20.23
C GLU A 200 -3.46 -27.94 20.83
N GLY A 201 -2.80 -27.25 21.78
CA GLY A 201 -1.64 -27.82 22.49
C GLY A 201 -0.53 -26.86 22.93
N GLU A 202 -0.39 -25.66 22.34
CA GLU A 202 0.65 -24.71 22.76
C GLU A 202 0.03 -23.58 23.60
N THR A 203 0.10 -23.72 24.92
CA THR A 203 -0.25 -22.70 25.91
C THR A 203 0.72 -21.52 25.86
N ALA A 204 0.18 -20.35 26.21
CA ALA A 204 0.89 -19.08 26.36
C ALA A 204 1.94 -19.11 27.48
#